data_AF-A0A6J5F406-F1
#
_entry.id   AF-A0A6J5F406-F1
#
_cell.length_a   1.000
_cell.length_b   1.000
_cell.length_c   1.000
_cell.angle_alpha   90.00
_cell.angle_beta   90.00
_cell.angle_gamma   90.00
#
_symmetry.space_group_name_H-M   'P 1'
#
loop_
_entity.id
_entity.type
_entity.pdbx_description
1 polymer ?
#
loop_
_entity_poly.entity_id
_entity_poly.type
_entity_poly.pdbx_seq_one_letter_code
_entity_poly.pdbx_strand_id
1 'polypeptide(L)' 'MLREIDIFGLLLSPIAMMVLVSLVGTGVIAPIVNRLIPHRSSQHENLLYILIFTGLLAVMVGNTF' A
#
# COMPACT_ATOMS: atom_id res chain seq x y z
N MET A 1 26.74 0.35 -13.40
CA MET A 1 27.21 -0.03 -12.06
C MET A 1 26.80 0.93 -10.95
N LEU A 2 27.21 2.21 -10.91
CA LEU A 2 26.77 3.12 -9.81
C LEU A 2 25.24 3.34 -9.74
N ARG A 3 24.56 3.43 -10.89
CA ARG A 3 23.09 3.66 -10.95
C ARG A 3 22.24 2.48 -10.45
N GLU A 4 22.74 1.25 -10.64
CA GLU A 4 22.03 0.05 -10.18
C GLU A 4 22.08 -0.05 -8.66
N ILE A 5 23.24 0.21 -8.07
CA ILE A 5 23.42 0.19 -6.60
C ILE A 5 22.51 1.21 -5.91
N ASP A 6 22.31 2.39 -6.52
CA ASP A 6 21.38 3.40 -5.99
C ASP A 6 19.91 2.95 -6.05
N ILE A 7 19.46 2.34 -7.15
CA ILE A 7 18.08 1.86 -7.30
C ILE A 7 17.82 0.65 -6.39
N PHE A 8 18.77 -0.29 -6.31
CA PHE A 8 18.67 -1.42 -5.40
C PHE A 8 18.74 -0.97 -3.93
N GLY A 9 19.58 0.02 -3.60
CA GLY A 9 19.61 0.63 -2.27
C GLY A 9 18.31 1.33 -1.91
N LEU A 10 17.65 1.98 -2.87
CA LEU A 10 16.35 2.61 -2.67
C LEU A 10 15.23 1.56 -2.50
N LEU A 11 15.25 0.47 -3.27
CA LEU A 11 14.31 -0.66 -3.15
C LEU A 11 14.49 -1.43 -1.83
N LEU A 12 15.72 -1.57 -1.34
CA LEU A 12 16.05 -2.15 -0.04
C LEU A 12 15.81 -1.18 1.12
N SER A 13 15.47 0.08 0.84
CA SER A 13 15.17 1.03 1.91
C SER A 13 13.94 0.56 2.70
N PRO A 14 13.94 0.66 4.03
CA PRO A 14 12.78 0.30 4.86
C PRO A 14 11.50 1.00 4.39
N ILE A 15 11.61 2.24 3.93
CA ILE A 15 10.50 3.04 3.40
C ILE A 15 9.93 2.41 2.14
N ALA A 16 10.77 2.04 1.16
CA ALA A 16 10.30 1.38 -0.05
C ALA A 16 9.65 0.02 0.25
N MET A 17 10.21 -0.74 1.18
CA MET A 17 9.64 -2.02 1.61
C MET A 17 8.27 -1.82 2.27
N MET A 18 8.08 -0.80 3.10
CA MET A 18 6.78 -0.46 3.68
C MET A 18 5.74 -0.10 2.62
N VAL A 19 6.14 0.69 1.62
CA VAL A 19 5.26 1.07 0.51
C VAL A 19 4.85 -0.17 -0.29
N LEU A 20 5.80 -1.05 -0.62
CA LEU A 20 5.54 -2.29 -1.33
C LEU A 20 4.61 -3.22 -0.55
N VAL A 21 4.87 -3.42 0.76
CA VAL A 21 4.02 -4.26 1.61
C VAL A 21 2.62 -3.66 1.74
N SER A 22 2.50 -2.33 1.87
CA SER A 22 1.19 -1.65 1.92
C SER A 22 0.43 -1.78 0.60
N LEU A 23 1.12 -1.72 -0.54
CA LEU A 23 0.54 -1.93 -1.87
C LEU A 23 -0.01 -3.36 -2.01
N VAL A 24 0.80 -4.36 -1.69
CA VAL A 24 0.40 -5.77 -1.73
C VAL A 24 -0.74 -6.03 -0.76
N GLY A 25 -0.66 -5.51 0.46
CA GLY A 25 -1.70 -5.63 1.48
C GLY A 25 -3.03 -5.01 1.03
N THR A 26 -2.99 -3.84 0.39
CA THR A 26 -4.19 -3.20 -0.18
C THR A 26 -4.82 -4.07 -1.24
N GLY A 27 -4.03 -4.67 -2.13
CA GLY A 27 -4.53 -5.59 -3.16
C GLY A 27 -5.21 -6.84 -2.61
N VAL A 28 -4.79 -7.33 -1.43
CA VAL A 28 -5.41 -8.47 -0.76
C VAL A 28 -6.66 -8.07 0.04
N ILE A 29 -6.62 -6.92 0.72
CA ILE A 29 -7.69 -6.48 1.62
C ILE A 29 -8.86 -5.87 0.85
N ALA A 30 -8.60 -5.07 -0.18
CA ALA A 30 -9.64 -4.41 -0.94
C ALA A 30 -10.69 -5.36 -1.57
N PRO A 31 -10.36 -6.52 -2.17
CA PRO A 31 -11.38 -7.45 -2.65
C PRO A 31 -12.20 -8.08 -1.52
N ILE A 32 -11.62 -8.24 -0.32
CA ILE A 32 -12.35 -8.71 0.87
C ILE A 32 -13.34 -7.63 1.32
N VAL A 33 -12.90 -6.37 1.39
CA VAL A 33 -13.76 -5.24 1.79
C VAL A 33 -14.86 -4.99 0.76
N ASN A 34 -14.57 -5.08 -0.54
CA ASN A 34 -15.56 -4.97 -1.61
C ASN A 34 -16.64 -6.06 -1.55
N ARG A 35 -16.30 -7.27 -1.06
CA ARG A 35 -17.29 -8.33 -0.81
C ARG A 35 -18.17 -8.04 0.40
N LEU A 36 -17.63 -7.39 1.44
CA LEU A 36 -18.35 -7.06 2.67
C LEU A 36 -19.26 -5.85 2.50
N ILE A 37 -18.82 -4.84 1.76
CA ILE A 37 -19.58 -3.63 1.49
C ILE A 37 -19.64 -3.45 -0.04
N PRO A 38 -20.65 -4.01 -0.71
CA PRO A 38 -20.82 -3.84 -2.15
C PRO A 38 -21.21 -2.39 -2.44
N HIS A 39 -20.25 -1.61 -2.96
CA HIS A 39 -20.47 -0.23 -3.38
C HIS A 39 -20.93 -0.20 -4.85
N ARG A 40 -21.97 0.59 -5.17
CA ARG A 40 -22.53 0.68 -6.53
C ARG A 40 -21.80 1.65 -7.47
N SER A 41 -20.78 2.37 -7.02
CA SER A 41 -20.16 3.46 -7.76
C SER A 41 -18.64 3.29 -7.81
N SER A 42 -18.08 3.20 -9.01
CA SER A 42 -16.64 3.06 -9.27
C SER A 42 -15.79 4.19 -8.67
N GLN A 43 -16.39 5.35 -8.46
CA GLN A 43 -15.72 6.51 -7.84
C GLN A 43 -15.45 6.27 -6.35
N HIS A 44 -16.32 5.50 -5.67
CA HIS A 44 -16.17 5.16 -4.26
C HIS A 44 -15.17 4.00 -4.07
N GLU A 45 -15.05 3.11 -5.05
CA GLU A 45 -14.05 2.04 -5.02
C GLU A 45 -12.63 2.63 -4.95
N ASN A 46 -12.30 3.58 -5.81
CA ASN A 46 -10.95 4.17 -5.82
C ASN A 46 -10.61 4.89 -4.51
N LEU A 47 -11.58 5.61 -3.92
CA LEU A 47 -11.42 6.21 -2.59
C LEU A 47 -11.17 5.16 -1.50
N LEU A 48 -11.86 4.02 -1.57
CA LEU A 48 -11.71 2.93 -0.62
C LEU A 48 -10.34 2.26 -0.74
N TYR A 49 -9.82 2.07 -1.97
CA TYR A 49 -8.44 1.61 -2.19
C TYR A 49 -7.41 2.58 -1.60
N ILE A 50 -7.56 3.89 -1.84
CA ILE A 50 -6.67 4.92 -1.30
C ILE A 50 -6.73 4.92 0.23
N LEU A 51 -7.92 4.80 0.81
CA LEU A 51 -8.12 4.79 2.27
C LEU A 51 -7.45 3.58 2.91
N ILE A 52 -7.63 2.37 2.35
CA ILE A 52 -6.99 1.14 2.83
C ILE A 52 -5.47 1.26 2.72
N PHE A 53 -4.96 1.73 1.59
CA PHE A 53 -3.53 1.91 1.38
C PHE A 53 -2.92 2.90 2.37
N THR A 54 -3.56 4.07 2.53
CA THR A 54 -3.10 5.12 3.44
C THR A 54 -3.16 4.64 4.89
N GLY A 55 -4.20 3.91 5.27
CA GLY A 55 -4.33 3.31 6.59
C GLY A 55 -3.24 2.29 6.90
N LEU A 56 -2.96 1.38 5.97
CA LEU A 56 -1.86 0.40 6.12
C LEU A 56 -0.51 1.10 6.23
N LEU A 57 -0.25 2.08 5.36
CA LEU A 57 1.00 2.84 5.37
C LEU A 57 1.18 3.57 6.71
N ALA A 58 0.13 4.21 7.22
CA ALA A 58 0.15 4.90 8.51
C ALA A 58 0.44 3.94 9.68
N VAL A 59 -0.17 2.76 9.69
CA VAL A 59 0.09 1.73 10.72
C VAL A 59 1.52 1.21 10.64
N MET A 60 2.06 0.99 9.44
CA MET A 60 3.44 0.54 9.28
C MET A 60 4.44 1.61 9.73
N VAL A 61 4.24 2.86 9.30
CA VAL A 61 5.05 4.00 9.71
C VAL A 61 5.01 4.17 11.23
N GLY A 62 3.82 4.18 11.83
CA GLY A 62 3.65 4.38 13.27
C GLY A 62 4.15 3.23 14.16
N ASN A 63 4.36 2.03 13.61
CA ASN A 63 5.00 0.93 14.34
C ASN A 63 6.53 0.92 14.21
N THR A 64 7.08 1.65 13.24
CA THR A 64 8.51 1.59 12.91
C THR A 64 9.27 2.83 13.37
N PHE A 65 8.59 3.97 13.48
CA PHE A 65 9.10 5.21 14.08
C PHE A 65 8.49 5.40 15.46
#